data_AF-A0A2V9KN62-F1
#
_entry.id   AF-A0A2V9KN62-F1
#
_cell.length_a   1.000
_cell.length_b   1.000
_cell.length_c   1.000
_cell.angle_alpha   90.00
_cell.angle_beta   90.00
_cell.angle_gamma   90.00
#
_symmetry.space_group_name_H-M   'P 1'
#
loop_
_entity.id
_entity.type
_entity.pdbx_description
1 polymer ?
#
loop_
_entity_poly.entity_id
_entity_poly.type
_entity_poly.pdbx_seq_one_letter_code
_entity_poly.pdbx_strand_id
1 'polypeptide(L)'
;MCSKPQFSWGAISPMRMRPQRRRWPSSTKPLPRAEGPKAPQYSVVGLVADSRYTSVRENPVPMAYFPHTQVEGVETMHFELRSQGNPLALLPEVRRVVHDFGPDLPLLQPMAQQEQFNQSFSQERLFARLSVFFGLLAALLVGTGLYGTLAYKVGRRTAEIGVRMALGAQRRQVLWMVLLENLYLSVAGLLVGLPLAIVGARALRSILFGVGFLDPLTIAGALGAIILVTLGASYLPARRAAKIDPMVALRYE
;
A
#
# COMPACT_ATOMS: atom_id res chain seq x y z
N MET A 1 -15.47 45.82 1.13
CA MET A 1 -16.74 45.17 0.74
C MET A 1 -16.44 43.70 0.45
N CYS A 2 -16.78 42.83 1.40
CA CYS A 2 -16.51 41.40 1.37
C CYS A 2 -17.78 40.70 0.86
N SER A 3 -17.72 40.13 -0.34
CA SER A 3 -18.84 39.38 -0.93
C SER A 3 -18.91 37.98 -0.30
N LYS A 4 -20.03 37.71 0.37
CA LYS A 4 -20.36 36.39 0.95
C LYS A 4 -20.39 35.31 -0.15
N PRO A 5 -19.81 34.12 0.06
CA PRO A 5 -20.11 32.96 -0.77
C PRO A 5 -21.44 32.35 -0.34
N GLN A 6 -22.44 32.39 -1.22
CA GLN A 6 -23.71 31.68 -1.08
C GLN A 6 -23.46 30.19 -1.38
N PHE A 7 -23.24 29.39 -0.33
CA PHE A 7 -23.18 27.93 -0.46
C PHE A 7 -24.60 27.37 -0.46
N SER A 8 -25.06 26.92 -1.63
CA SER A 8 -26.29 26.15 -1.81
C SER A 8 -26.01 24.68 -1.48
N TRP A 9 -26.54 24.19 -0.37
CA TRP A 9 -26.53 22.77 -0.02
C TRP A 9 -27.64 22.07 -0.80
N GLY A 10 -27.30 21.47 -1.93
CA GLY A 10 -28.18 20.55 -2.66
C GLY A 10 -27.79 19.12 -2.34
N ALA A 11 -28.71 18.33 -1.77
CA ALA A 11 -28.54 16.88 -1.73
C ALA A 11 -28.57 16.34 -3.16
N ILE A 12 -27.52 15.60 -3.54
CA ILE A 12 -27.32 15.06 -4.89
C ILE A 12 -27.40 13.54 -4.82
N SER A 13 -28.30 12.96 -5.61
CA SER A 13 -28.44 11.52 -5.72
C SER A 13 -27.71 11.01 -6.98
N PRO A 14 -26.78 10.06 -6.85
CA PRO A 14 -26.07 9.49 -7.98
C PRO A 14 -26.88 8.35 -8.62
N MET A 15 -26.90 8.30 -9.95
CA MET A 15 -27.55 7.22 -10.71
C MET A 15 -26.54 6.55 -11.64
N ARG A 16 -26.45 5.21 -11.57
CA ARG A 16 -25.56 4.40 -12.41
C ARG A 16 -26.14 4.31 -13.83
N MET A 17 -25.35 4.67 -14.83
CA MET A 17 -25.72 4.52 -16.24
C MET A 17 -25.10 3.30 -16.90
N ARG A 18 -25.72 2.82 -17.99
CA ARG A 18 -25.14 1.77 -18.84
C ARG A 18 -23.86 2.30 -19.53
N PRO A 19 -22.86 1.43 -19.76
CA PRO A 19 -21.62 1.84 -20.41
C PRO A 19 -21.88 2.25 -21.86
N GLN A 20 -21.81 3.56 -22.15
CA GLN A 20 -21.93 4.11 -23.49
C GLN A 20 -20.61 4.79 -23.88
N ARG A 21 -20.06 4.42 -25.04
CA ARG A 21 -18.72 4.85 -25.48
C ARG A 21 -18.64 6.37 -25.71
N ARG A 22 -17.97 7.05 -24.76
CA ARG A 22 -16.92 8.08 -24.96
C ARG A 22 -17.21 9.36 -25.78
N ARG A 23 -18.45 9.73 -26.03
CA ARG A 23 -18.73 11.07 -26.58
C ARG A 23 -20.03 11.62 -25.99
N TRP A 24 -19.91 12.59 -25.09
CA TRP A 24 -21.06 13.37 -24.63
C TRP A 24 -21.15 14.61 -25.51
N PRO A 25 -22.04 14.65 -26.51
CA PRO A 25 -22.27 15.87 -27.28
C PRO A 25 -22.94 16.91 -26.38
N SER A 26 -22.49 18.16 -26.48
CA SER A 26 -23.10 19.30 -25.83
C SER A 26 -24.54 19.48 -26.32
N SER A 27 -25.43 19.78 -25.37
CA SER A 27 -26.88 20.03 -25.51
C SER A 27 -27.77 18.78 -25.61
N THR A 28 -28.34 18.42 -24.46
CA THR A 28 -29.69 17.85 -24.29
C THR A 28 -29.97 16.57 -25.07
N LYS A 29 -29.58 15.41 -24.51
CA LYS A 29 -30.09 14.10 -24.94
C LYS A 29 -30.81 13.38 -23.80
N PRO A 30 -31.89 12.64 -24.09
CA PRO A 30 -32.52 11.76 -23.13
C PRO A 30 -31.55 10.65 -22.71
N LEU A 31 -31.63 10.24 -21.44
CA LEU A 31 -30.79 9.19 -20.88
C LEU A 31 -31.16 7.83 -21.50
N PRO A 32 -30.25 6.83 -21.49
CA PRO A 32 -30.49 5.52 -22.12
C PRO A 32 -31.68 4.72 -21.56
N ARG A 33 -32.22 5.12 -20.40
CA ARG A 33 -33.42 4.51 -19.80
C ARG A 33 -34.72 5.19 -20.24
N ALA A 34 -34.63 6.36 -20.85
CA ALA A 34 -35.74 7.19 -21.29
C ALA A 34 -35.85 7.17 -22.82
N GLU A 35 -35.93 5.99 -23.43
CA GLU A 35 -36.30 5.87 -24.85
C GLU A 35 -37.80 5.59 -24.94
N GLY A 36 -38.57 6.63 -25.26
CA GLY A 36 -40.02 6.60 -25.42
C GLY A 36 -40.60 8.01 -25.63
N PRO A 37 -41.84 8.14 -26.14
CA PRO A 37 -42.44 9.45 -26.48
C PRO A 37 -42.67 10.40 -25.29
N LYS A 38 -42.41 9.96 -24.04
CA LYS A 38 -42.46 10.73 -22.79
C LYS A 38 -41.14 10.66 -22.00
N ALA A 39 -40.01 10.66 -22.69
CA ALA A 39 -38.71 10.69 -22.05
C ALA A 39 -38.47 12.05 -21.38
N PRO A 40 -38.19 12.11 -20.06
CA PRO A 40 -37.76 13.35 -19.43
C PRO A 40 -36.45 13.85 -20.09
N GLN A 41 -36.47 15.09 -20.55
CA GLN A 41 -35.30 15.75 -21.13
C GLN A 41 -34.43 16.32 -20.01
N TYR A 42 -33.16 15.92 -19.97
CA TYR A 42 -32.19 16.44 -19.00
C TYR A 42 -31.18 17.35 -19.67
N SER A 43 -30.87 18.48 -19.02
CA SER A 43 -29.81 19.38 -19.44
C SER A 43 -28.56 19.15 -18.58
N VAL A 44 -27.39 19.06 -19.24
CA VAL A 44 -26.11 18.91 -18.54
C VAL A 44 -25.63 20.28 -18.09
N VAL A 45 -25.67 20.52 -16.77
CA VAL A 45 -25.27 21.81 -16.18
C VAL A 45 -23.77 21.88 -15.90
N GLY A 46 -23.10 20.73 -15.74
CA GLY A 46 -21.67 20.67 -15.48
C GLY A 46 -21.10 19.27 -15.60
N LEU A 47 -19.77 19.21 -15.71
CA LEU A 47 -18.99 17.98 -15.73
C LEU A 47 -18.13 17.95 -14.47
N VAL A 48 -18.19 16.82 -13.75
CA VAL A 48 -17.39 16.59 -12.55
C VAL A 48 -16.30 15.58 -12.91
N ALA A 49 -15.16 15.64 -12.21
CA ALA A 49 -14.10 14.65 -12.38
C ALA A 49 -14.60 13.24 -12.01
N ASP A 50 -13.97 12.22 -12.60
CA ASP A 50 -14.28 10.82 -12.32
C ASP A 50 -14.17 10.53 -10.82
N SER A 51 -15.23 9.95 -10.27
CA SER A 51 -15.33 9.57 -8.85
C SER A 51 -15.56 8.06 -8.74
N ARG A 52 -14.94 7.45 -7.73
CA ARG A 52 -15.16 6.04 -7.38
C ARG A 52 -16.22 5.98 -6.29
N TYR A 53 -17.25 5.17 -6.50
CA TYR A 53 -18.47 5.26 -5.69
C TYR A 53 -18.58 4.17 -4.63
N THR A 54 -18.35 2.90 -4.98
CA THR A 54 -18.55 1.78 -4.05
C THR A 54 -17.25 1.23 -3.47
N SER A 55 -16.14 1.33 -4.21
CA SER A 55 -14.85 0.88 -3.72
C SER A 55 -13.72 1.60 -4.43
N VAL A 56 -12.56 1.63 -3.79
CA VAL A 56 -11.32 2.15 -4.39
C VAL A 56 -10.91 1.36 -5.63
N ARG A 57 -11.39 0.11 -5.78
CA ARG A 57 -11.09 -0.79 -6.90
C ARG A 57 -12.08 -0.66 -8.07
N GLU A 58 -13.16 0.11 -7.92
CA GLU A 58 -14.15 0.27 -8.98
C GLU A 58 -13.55 1.08 -10.13
N ASN A 59 -13.64 0.54 -11.35
CA ASN A 59 -13.40 1.35 -12.55
C ASN A 59 -14.49 2.43 -12.62
N PRO A 60 -14.15 3.70 -12.91
CA PRO A 60 -15.14 4.77 -13.01
C PRO A 60 -16.29 4.34 -13.94
N VAL A 61 -17.46 4.09 -13.34
CA VAL A 61 -18.67 3.77 -14.07
C VAL A 61 -19.34 5.08 -14.47
N PRO A 62 -19.97 5.15 -15.65
CA PRO A 62 -20.73 6.34 -16.04
C PRO A 62 -21.78 6.69 -14.97
N MET A 63 -21.63 7.87 -14.38
CA MET A 63 -22.46 8.35 -13.30
C MET A 63 -23.00 9.74 -13.66
N ALA A 64 -24.27 9.97 -13.40
CA ALA A 64 -24.83 11.32 -13.36
C ALA A 64 -25.39 11.62 -11.99
N TYR A 65 -25.35 12.91 -11.70
CA TYR A 65 -25.74 13.52 -10.46
C TYR A 65 -27.00 14.34 -10.72
N PHE A 66 -28.06 14.05 -9.97
CA PHE A 66 -29.34 14.74 -10.12
C PHE A 66 -29.67 15.50 -8.83
N PRO A 67 -30.28 16.69 -8.93
CA PRO A 67 -30.90 17.33 -7.78
C PRO A 67 -31.99 16.40 -7.20
N HIS A 68 -31.95 16.17 -5.88
CA HIS A 68 -32.95 15.31 -5.22
C HIS A 68 -34.41 15.76 -5.45
N THR A 69 -34.65 17.04 -5.73
CA THR A 69 -35.98 17.60 -6.02
C THR A 69 -36.56 17.19 -7.38
N GLN A 70 -35.73 16.65 -8.27
CA GLN A 70 -36.13 16.29 -9.64
C GLN A 70 -36.32 14.78 -9.84
N VAL A 71 -35.95 13.97 -8.85
CA VAL A 71 -35.99 12.51 -8.94
C VAL A 71 -36.92 11.97 -7.86
N GLU A 72 -37.98 11.31 -8.29
CA GLU A 72 -38.87 10.56 -7.39
C GLU A 72 -38.19 9.23 -6.98
N GLY A 73 -38.38 8.81 -5.73
CA GLY A 73 -37.85 7.54 -5.22
C GLY A 73 -36.46 7.61 -4.58
N VAL A 74 -36.10 8.73 -3.94
CA VAL A 74 -34.90 8.78 -3.07
C VAL A 74 -35.16 7.94 -1.82
N GLU A 75 -34.63 6.72 -1.80
CA GLU A 75 -34.81 5.79 -0.68
C GLU A 75 -33.87 6.08 0.50
N THR A 76 -32.70 6.69 0.24
CA THR A 76 -31.67 6.93 1.27
C THR A 76 -31.05 8.31 1.14
N MET A 77 -30.98 9.04 2.25
CA MET A 77 -30.21 10.28 2.40
C MET A 77 -29.04 10.06 3.37
N HIS A 78 -27.85 10.52 2.98
CA HIS A 78 -26.66 10.50 3.82
C HIS A 78 -26.40 11.90 4.37
N PHE A 79 -26.16 11.98 5.67
CA PHE A 79 -25.78 13.22 6.34
C PHE A 79 -24.37 13.06 6.91
N GLU A 80 -23.47 13.97 6.53
CA GLU A 80 -22.12 14.03 7.10
C GLU A 80 -22.07 15.10 8.19
N LEU A 81 -21.75 14.69 9.41
CA LEU A 81 -21.57 15.60 10.53
C LEU A 81 -20.09 15.74 10.85
N ARG A 82 -19.60 16.98 10.82
CA ARG A 82 -18.24 17.29 11.25
C ARG A 82 -18.23 17.57 12.75
N SER A 83 -17.49 16.76 13.50
CA SER A 83 -17.33 16.89 14.95
C SER A 83 -15.86 17.07 15.33
N GLN A 84 -15.61 17.75 16.45
CA GLN A 84 -14.29 17.78 17.10
C GLN A 84 -14.31 16.78 18.26
N GLY A 85 -13.44 15.78 18.22
CA GLY A 85 -13.36 14.71 19.24
C GLY A 85 -13.99 13.39 18.78
N ASN A 86 -14.64 12.65 19.69
CA ASN A 86 -15.26 11.36 19.36
C ASN A 86 -16.58 11.57 18.60
N PRO A 87 -16.68 11.24 17.29
CA PRO A 87 -17.89 11.46 16.51
C PRO A 87 -19.05 10.58 16.97
N LEU A 88 -18.77 9.41 17.58
CA LEU A 88 -19.81 8.51 18.07
C LEU A 88 -20.47 9.02 19.36
N ALA A 89 -19.82 9.93 20.09
CA ALA A 89 -20.38 10.54 21.29
C ALA A 89 -21.57 11.49 20.97
N LEU A 90 -21.69 11.96 19.73
CA LEU A 90 -22.82 12.78 19.28
C LEU A 90 -24.04 11.96 18.86
N LEU A 91 -23.92 10.63 18.72
CA LEU A 91 -25.02 9.80 18.24
C LEU A 91 -26.29 9.84 19.09
N PRO A 92 -26.23 9.88 20.44
CA PRO A 92 -27.44 10.01 21.24
C PRO A 92 -28.19 11.32 20.95
N GLU A 93 -27.45 12.42 20.79
CA GLU A 93 -28.03 13.74 20.50
C GLU A 93 -28.61 13.80 19.10
N VAL A 94 -27.88 13.29 18.10
CA VAL A 94 -28.38 13.18 16.72
C VAL A 94 -29.63 12.33 16.65
N ARG A 95 -29.68 11.21 17.39
CA ARG A 95 -30.87 10.35 17.46
C ARG A 95 -32.07 11.09 18.05
N ARG A 96 -31.86 11.90 19.08
CA ARG A 96 -32.91 12.71 19.69
C ARG A 96 -33.48 13.71 18.68
N VAL A 97 -32.61 14.46 18.01
CA VAL A 97 -33.01 15.45 16.99
C VAL A 97 -33.76 14.79 15.84
N VAL A 98 -33.27 13.66 15.31
CA VAL A 98 -33.95 12.93 14.23
C VAL A 98 -35.30 12.40 14.66
N HIS A 99 -35.41 11.90 15.90
CA HIS A 99 -36.66 11.43 16.47
C HIS A 99 -37.69 12.56 16.63
N ASP A 100 -37.25 13.78 16.97
CA ASP A 100 -38.11 14.97 17.05
C ASP A 100 -38.67 15.37 15.66
N PHE A 101 -37.91 15.14 14.58
CA PHE A 101 -38.38 15.36 13.20
C PHE A 101 -39.36 14.28 12.73
N GLY A 102 -39.19 13.04 13.18
CA GLY A 102 -40.07 11.93 12.80
C GLY A 102 -39.66 10.63 13.50
N PRO A 103 -40.53 10.01 14.32
CA PRO A 103 -40.21 8.78 15.03
C PRO A 103 -40.00 7.57 14.10
N ASP A 104 -40.53 7.63 12.87
CA ASP A 104 -40.44 6.57 11.88
C ASP A 104 -39.17 6.63 11.01
N LEU A 105 -38.24 7.56 11.27
CA LEU A 105 -37.00 7.71 10.51
C LEU A 105 -35.88 6.82 11.09
N PRO A 106 -35.51 5.70 10.45
CA PRO A 106 -34.44 4.85 10.94
C PRO A 106 -33.07 5.51 10.69
N LEU A 107 -32.26 5.60 11.75
CA LEU A 107 -30.83 5.85 11.60
C LEU A 107 -30.13 4.59 11.07
N LEU A 108 -29.94 4.53 9.75
CA LEU A 108 -29.26 3.43 9.09
C LEU A 108 -27.74 3.51 9.33
N GLN A 109 -27.22 2.59 10.14
CA GLN A 109 -25.79 2.36 10.40
C GLN A 109 -24.96 3.63 10.64
N PRO A 110 -25.15 4.34 11.76
CA PRO A 110 -24.28 5.45 12.12
C PRO A 110 -22.84 4.95 12.28
N MET A 111 -21.94 5.43 11.43
CA MET A 111 -20.54 5.04 11.43
C MET A 111 -19.64 6.27 11.39
N ALA A 112 -18.52 6.20 12.10
CA ALA A 112 -17.46 7.18 11.93
C ALA A 112 -16.85 7.03 10.53
N GLN A 113 -16.51 8.15 9.88
CA GLN A 113 -15.87 8.14 8.57
C GLN A 113 -14.58 7.30 8.54
N GLN A 114 -13.84 7.26 9.66
CA GLN A 114 -12.66 6.42 9.83
C GLN A 114 -12.99 4.92 9.76
N GLU A 115 -14.15 4.51 10.25
CA GLU A 115 -14.57 3.10 10.27
C GLU A 115 -15.01 2.64 8.89
N GLN A 116 -15.71 3.51 8.15
CA GLN A 116 -16.02 3.30 6.74
C GLN A 116 -14.74 3.14 5.89
N PHE A 117 -13.71 3.94 6.19
CA PHE A 117 -12.40 3.79 5.58
C PHE A 117 -11.75 2.44 5.98
N ASN A 118 -11.74 2.09 7.27
CA ASN A 118 -11.17 0.83 7.74
C ASN A 118 -11.79 -0.41 7.08
N GLN A 119 -13.11 -0.41 6.85
CA GLN A 119 -13.80 -1.50 6.16
C GLN A 119 -13.38 -1.59 4.68
N SER A 120 -13.31 -0.43 4.00
CA SER A 120 -12.94 -0.34 2.59
C SER A 120 -11.50 -0.79 2.29
N PHE A 121 -10.59 -0.74 3.27
CA PHE A 121 -9.17 -1.09 3.13
C PHE A 121 -8.76 -2.37 3.89
N SER A 122 -9.71 -3.14 4.40
CA SER A 122 -9.46 -4.31 5.24
C SER A 122 -8.68 -5.41 4.50
N GLN A 123 -9.02 -5.67 3.23
CA GLN A 123 -8.36 -6.68 2.41
C GLN A 123 -6.92 -6.28 2.05
N GLU A 124 -6.70 -5.01 1.69
CA GLU A 124 -5.37 -4.45 1.40
C GLU A 124 -4.44 -4.60 2.61
N ARG A 125 -4.95 -4.32 3.82
CA ARG A 125 -4.18 -4.49 5.06
C ARG A 125 -3.82 -5.95 5.34
N LEU A 126 -4.71 -6.89 5.04
CA LEU A 126 -4.44 -8.31 5.23
C LEU A 126 -3.31 -8.78 4.30
N PHE A 127 -3.37 -8.44 3.01
CA PHE A 127 -2.30 -8.75 2.07
C PHE A 127 -0.97 -8.09 2.46
N ALA A 128 -1.00 -6.81 2.87
CA ALA A 128 0.21 -6.14 3.34
C ALA A 128 0.84 -6.85 4.55
N ARG A 129 0.02 -7.26 5.53
CA ARG A 129 0.50 -8.02 6.71
C ARG A 129 1.10 -9.36 6.33
N LEU A 130 0.45 -10.13 5.44
CA LEU A 130 0.98 -11.40 4.96
C LEU A 130 2.30 -11.21 4.20
N SER A 131 2.38 -10.19 3.35
CA SER A 131 3.61 -9.86 2.61
C SER A 131 4.76 -9.48 3.56
N VAL A 132 4.49 -8.69 4.60
CA VAL A 132 5.49 -8.38 5.64
C VAL A 132 5.93 -9.65 6.37
N PHE A 133 4.99 -10.51 6.74
CA PHE A 133 5.29 -11.78 7.41
C PHE A 133 6.19 -12.69 6.55
N PHE A 134 5.82 -12.93 5.28
CA PHE A 134 6.64 -13.73 4.36
C PHE A 134 7.97 -13.06 4.03
N GLY A 135 8.01 -11.72 3.93
CA GLY A 135 9.25 -10.97 3.75
C GLY A 135 10.22 -11.15 4.91
N LEU A 136 9.73 -11.13 6.15
CA LEU A 136 10.54 -11.40 7.33
C LEU A 136 11.06 -12.84 7.35
N LEU A 137 10.22 -13.82 7.02
CA LEU A 137 10.65 -15.22 6.89
C LEU A 137 11.72 -15.40 5.82
N ALA A 138 11.54 -14.79 4.65
CA ALA A 138 12.53 -14.82 3.58
C ALA A 138 13.85 -14.18 4.04
N ALA A 139 13.80 -13.05 4.74
CA ALA A 139 14.99 -12.39 5.29
C ALA A 139 15.73 -13.28 6.31
N LEU A 140 15.00 -13.99 7.17
CA LEU A 140 15.59 -14.97 8.11
C LEU A 140 16.24 -16.13 7.36
N LEU A 141 15.56 -16.71 6.37
CA LEU A 141 16.11 -17.80 5.55
C LEU A 141 17.38 -17.37 4.82
N VAL A 142 17.37 -16.19 4.18
CA VAL A 142 18.54 -15.58 3.54
C VAL A 142 19.66 -15.40 4.57
N GLY A 143 19.36 -14.83 5.73
CA GLY A 143 20.34 -14.62 6.80
C GLY A 143 20.99 -15.92 7.30
N THR A 144 20.19 -16.97 7.55
CA THR A 144 20.71 -18.28 7.96
C THR A 144 21.55 -18.96 6.87
N GLY A 145 21.14 -18.87 5.60
CA GLY A 145 21.90 -19.41 4.47
C GLY A 145 23.23 -18.68 4.25
N LEU A 146 23.23 -17.34 4.32
CA LEU A 146 24.45 -16.53 4.29
C LEU A 146 25.39 -16.87 5.44
N TYR A 147 24.86 -16.98 6.66
CA TYR A 147 25.66 -17.39 7.81
C TYR A 147 26.29 -18.77 7.61
N GLY A 148 25.50 -19.77 7.19
CA GLY A 148 25.97 -21.14 7.00
C GLY A 148 27.05 -21.25 5.91
N THR A 149 26.81 -20.62 4.75
CA THR A 149 27.79 -20.60 3.65
C THR A 149 29.08 -19.89 4.04
N LEU A 150 29.00 -18.80 4.80
CA LEU A 150 30.18 -18.09 5.28
C LEU A 150 30.94 -18.85 6.36
N ALA A 151 30.23 -19.40 7.34
CA ALA A 151 30.84 -20.19 8.39
C ALA A 151 31.62 -21.38 7.79
N TYR A 152 31.05 -22.03 6.76
CA TYR A 152 31.71 -23.10 6.02
C TYR A 152 32.96 -22.61 5.26
N LYS A 153 32.85 -21.50 4.52
CA LYS A 153 33.99 -20.90 3.78
C LYS A 153 35.14 -20.51 4.71
N VAL A 154 34.83 -19.86 5.84
CA VAL A 154 35.82 -19.45 6.84
C VAL A 154 36.51 -20.68 7.43
N GLY A 155 35.76 -21.73 7.79
CA GLY A 155 36.31 -22.97 8.33
C GLY A 155 37.24 -23.69 7.34
N ARG A 156 36.93 -23.68 6.04
CA ARG A 156 37.81 -24.24 4.99
C ARG A 156 39.07 -23.41 4.74
N ARG A 157 39.02 -22.09 4.95
CA ARG A 157 40.16 -21.16 4.70
C ARG A 157 40.91 -20.73 5.96
N THR A 158 40.69 -21.41 7.09
CA THR A 158 41.31 -21.12 8.38
C THR A 158 42.84 -21.06 8.28
N ALA A 159 43.45 -21.99 7.53
CA ALA A 159 44.90 -22.06 7.34
C ALA A 159 45.45 -20.84 6.56
N GLU A 160 44.83 -20.48 5.43
CA GLU A 160 45.23 -19.31 4.63
C GLU A 160 45.07 -17.99 5.42
N ILE A 161 43.97 -17.87 6.18
CA ILE A 161 43.70 -16.71 7.04
C ILE A 161 44.74 -16.64 8.17
N GLY A 162 45.11 -17.78 8.76
CA GLY A 162 46.15 -17.90 9.78
C GLY A 162 47.53 -17.48 9.27
N VAL A 163 47.93 -17.92 8.06
CA VAL A 163 49.19 -17.53 7.43
C VAL A 163 49.22 -16.03 7.14
N ARG A 164 48.14 -15.44 6.61
CA ARG A 164 48.06 -13.98 6.38
C ARG A 164 48.16 -13.18 7.68
N MET A 165 47.53 -13.64 8.75
CA MET A 165 47.63 -13.03 10.07
C MET A 165 49.05 -13.13 10.64
N ALA A 166 49.73 -14.27 10.45
CA ALA A 166 51.12 -14.47 10.86
C ALA A 166 52.10 -13.57 10.07
N LEU A 167 51.79 -13.25 8.82
CA LEU A 167 52.52 -12.28 8.00
C LEU A 167 52.21 -10.81 8.36
N GLY A 168 51.41 -10.56 9.40
CA GLY A 168 51.14 -9.21 9.92
C GLY A 168 49.86 -8.56 9.39
N ALA A 169 48.97 -9.29 8.70
CA ALA A 169 47.70 -8.73 8.25
C ALA A 169 46.84 -8.29 9.45
N GLN A 170 46.28 -7.09 9.38
CA GLN A 170 45.41 -6.57 10.43
C GLN A 170 44.07 -7.31 10.43
N ARG A 171 43.54 -7.63 11.62
CA ARG A 171 42.19 -8.23 11.80
C ARG A 171 41.09 -7.48 11.03
N ARG A 172 41.21 -6.16 10.89
CA ARG A 172 40.30 -5.30 10.11
C ARG A 172 40.34 -5.60 8.60
N GLN A 173 41.51 -5.91 8.04
CA GLN A 173 41.66 -6.25 6.62
C GLN A 173 40.97 -7.57 6.29
N VAL A 174 41.12 -8.58 7.16
CA VAL A 174 40.43 -9.88 7.01
C VAL A 174 38.90 -9.69 7.10
N LEU A 175 38.43 -8.91 8.07
CA LEU A 175 37.01 -8.57 8.22
C LEU A 175 36.46 -7.88 6.97
N TRP A 176 37.16 -6.86 6.45
CA TRP A 176 36.74 -6.11 5.28
C TRP A 176 36.71 -6.96 4.01
N MET A 177 37.68 -7.87 3.85
CA MET A 177 37.74 -8.79 2.71
C MET A 177 36.51 -9.72 2.67
N VAL A 178 36.13 -10.30 3.82
CA VAL A 178 34.96 -11.19 3.92
C VAL A 178 33.64 -10.42 3.72
N LEU A 179 33.57 -9.18 4.22
CA LEU A 179 32.40 -8.33 4.01
C LEU A 179 32.25 -7.90 2.54
N LEU A 180 33.34 -7.53 1.87
CA LEU A 180 33.31 -7.17 0.44
C LEU A 180 32.92 -8.35 -0.44
N GLU A 181 33.42 -9.56 -0.17
CA GLU A 181 33.04 -10.77 -0.94
C GLU A 181 31.52 -11.02 -0.85
N ASN A 182 30.92 -10.81 0.33
CA ASN A 182 29.46 -10.87 0.50
C ASN A 182 28.72 -9.74 -0.18
N LEU A 183 29.28 -8.54 -0.14
CA LEU A 183 28.67 -7.39 -0.77
C LEU A 183 28.55 -7.62 -2.27
N TYR A 184 29.58 -8.19 -2.92
CA TYR A 184 29.52 -8.58 -4.32
C TYR A 184 28.40 -9.58 -4.61
N LEU A 185 28.28 -10.64 -3.81
CA LEU A 185 27.21 -11.64 -3.96
C LEU A 185 25.82 -11.01 -3.77
N SER A 186 25.70 -10.09 -2.82
CA SER A 186 24.45 -9.36 -2.56
C SER A 186 24.08 -8.41 -3.68
N VAL A 187 25.06 -7.69 -4.24
CA VAL A 187 24.84 -6.81 -5.40
C VAL A 187 24.43 -7.62 -6.63
N ALA A 188 25.05 -8.77 -6.87
CA ALA A 188 24.64 -9.66 -7.96
C ALA A 188 23.20 -10.17 -7.76
N GLY A 189 22.86 -10.57 -6.53
CA GLY A 189 21.49 -10.95 -6.16
C GLY A 189 20.48 -9.81 -6.35
N LEU A 190 20.85 -8.57 -6.00
CA LEU A 190 20.03 -7.38 -6.19
C LEU A 190 19.80 -7.06 -7.67
N LEU A 191 20.83 -7.18 -8.51
CA LEU A 191 20.74 -6.95 -9.95
C LEU A 191 19.76 -7.91 -10.63
N VAL A 192 19.63 -9.14 -10.13
CA VAL A 192 18.67 -10.13 -10.66
C VAL A 192 17.31 -10.02 -9.97
N GLY A 193 17.30 -9.81 -8.66
CA GLY A 193 16.09 -9.76 -7.84
C GLY A 193 15.22 -8.53 -8.12
N LEU A 194 15.83 -7.37 -8.39
CA LEU A 194 15.08 -6.14 -8.65
C LEU A 194 14.24 -6.24 -9.94
N PRO A 195 14.76 -6.69 -11.09
CA PRO A 195 13.95 -6.97 -12.28
C PRO A 195 12.83 -7.98 -12.02
N LEU A 196 13.12 -9.09 -11.33
CA LEU A 196 12.12 -10.11 -11.01
C LEU A 196 11.00 -9.56 -10.12
N ALA A 197 11.36 -8.74 -9.13
CA ALA A 197 10.40 -8.06 -8.26
C ALA A 197 9.51 -7.09 -9.06
N ILE A 198 10.07 -6.34 -10.00
CA ILE A 198 9.31 -5.42 -10.87
C ILE A 198 8.33 -6.20 -11.76
N VAL A 199 8.77 -7.31 -12.36
CA VAL A 199 7.90 -8.18 -13.19
C VAL A 199 6.78 -8.80 -12.34
N GLY A 200 7.11 -9.32 -11.16
CA GLY A 200 6.12 -9.89 -10.23
C GLY A 200 5.11 -8.84 -9.74
N ALA A 201 5.58 -7.64 -9.38
CA ALA A 201 4.72 -6.52 -8.99
C ALA A 201 3.77 -6.11 -10.13
N ARG A 202 4.24 -6.16 -11.38
CA ARG A 202 3.41 -5.89 -12.56
C ARG A 202 2.32 -6.94 -12.75
N ALA A 203 2.60 -8.22 -12.47
CA ALA A 203 1.60 -9.29 -12.50
C ALA A 203 0.53 -9.11 -11.40
N LEU A 204 0.92 -8.61 -10.23
CA LEU A 204 0.02 -8.35 -9.10
C LEU A 204 -0.81 -7.07 -9.24
N ARG A 205 -0.55 -6.25 -10.26
CA ARG A 205 -1.25 -4.96 -10.51
C ARG A 205 -2.76 -5.10 -10.67
N SER A 206 -3.23 -6.23 -11.22
CA SER A 206 -4.67 -6.49 -11.36
C SER A 206 -5.37 -6.72 -10.02
N ILE A 207 -4.61 -7.10 -8.99
CA ILE A 207 -5.10 -7.44 -7.65
C ILE A 207 -4.95 -6.24 -6.70
N LEU A 208 -3.85 -5.49 -6.81
CA LEU A 208 -3.52 -4.36 -5.93
C LEU A 208 -3.80 -3.02 -6.64
N PHE A 209 -5.08 -2.63 -6.68
CA PHE A 209 -5.51 -1.39 -7.34
C PHE A 209 -5.04 -0.15 -6.57
N GLY A 210 -4.33 0.77 -7.23
CA GLY A 210 -4.02 2.10 -6.70
C GLY A 210 -2.73 2.24 -5.87
N VAL A 211 -1.93 1.19 -5.72
CA VAL A 211 -0.60 1.31 -5.09
C VAL A 211 0.41 1.73 -6.15
N GLY A 212 1.11 2.85 -5.94
CA GLY A 212 2.21 3.28 -6.79
C GLY A 212 3.30 2.20 -6.82
N PHE A 213 3.41 1.47 -7.93
CA PHE A 213 4.22 0.24 -8.04
C PHE A 213 5.73 0.46 -7.94
N LEU A 214 6.17 1.72 -8.04
CA LEU A 214 7.57 2.15 -8.12
C LEU A 214 7.78 3.43 -7.30
N ASP A 215 7.39 3.40 -6.03
CA ASP A 215 7.80 4.47 -5.12
C ASP A 215 9.30 4.33 -4.82
N PRO A 216 10.15 5.31 -5.19
CA PRO A 216 11.59 5.24 -4.94
C PRO A 216 11.92 5.03 -3.47
N LEU A 217 11.10 5.57 -2.56
CA LEU A 217 11.33 5.45 -1.12
C LEU A 217 11.14 4.00 -0.64
N THR A 218 10.12 3.31 -1.17
CA THR A 218 9.86 1.90 -0.83
C THR A 218 10.97 0.99 -1.38
N ILE A 219 11.42 1.23 -2.61
CA ILE A 219 12.54 0.47 -3.20
C ILE A 219 13.83 0.71 -2.41
N ALA A 220 14.15 1.97 -2.09
CA ALA A 220 15.33 2.32 -1.30
C ALA A 220 15.27 1.66 0.10
N GLY A 221 14.10 1.66 0.73
CA GLY A 221 13.89 0.97 2.00
C GLY A 221 14.12 -0.55 1.92
N ALA A 222 13.61 -1.20 0.86
CA ALA A 222 13.83 -2.63 0.64
C ALA A 222 15.31 -2.96 0.37
N LEU A 223 15.99 -2.17 -0.45
CA LEU A 223 17.44 -2.31 -0.69
C LEU A 223 18.25 -2.13 0.61
N GLY A 224 17.91 -1.11 1.40
CA GLY A 224 18.54 -0.88 2.71
C GLY A 224 18.32 -2.05 3.68
N ALA A 225 17.11 -2.60 3.73
CA ALA A 225 16.79 -3.76 4.56
C ALA A 225 17.61 -5.00 4.16
N ILE A 226 17.74 -5.28 2.86
CA ILE A 226 18.56 -6.40 2.36
C ILE A 226 20.03 -6.21 2.77
N ILE A 227 20.58 -5.01 2.61
CA ILE A 227 21.96 -4.71 3.01
C ILE A 227 22.14 -4.92 4.51
N LEU A 228 21.21 -4.43 5.35
CA LEU A 228 21.26 -4.62 6.80
C LEU A 228 21.22 -6.09 7.19
N VAL A 229 20.36 -6.89 6.56
CA VAL A 229 20.26 -8.34 6.81
C VAL A 229 21.55 -9.05 6.40
N THR A 230 22.09 -8.75 5.22
CA THR A 230 23.38 -9.30 4.74
C THR A 230 24.51 -8.96 5.70
N LEU A 231 24.64 -7.69 6.09
CA LEU A 231 25.70 -7.25 7.00
C LEU A 231 25.55 -7.89 8.38
N GLY A 232 24.32 -7.96 8.92
CA GLY A 232 24.04 -8.61 10.19
C GLY A 232 24.39 -10.10 10.18
N ALA A 233 23.98 -10.82 9.13
CA ALA A 233 24.25 -12.26 8.97
C ALA A 233 25.74 -12.56 8.77
N SER A 234 26.45 -11.70 8.03
CA SER A 234 27.88 -11.88 7.72
C SER A 234 28.82 -11.39 8.82
N TYR A 235 28.37 -10.50 9.72
CA TYR A 235 29.20 -9.92 10.77
C TYR A 235 29.73 -10.95 11.78
N LEU A 236 28.87 -11.87 12.25
CA LEU A 236 29.28 -12.92 13.19
C LEU A 236 30.39 -13.83 12.64
N PRO A 237 30.24 -14.47 11.46
CA PRO A 237 31.27 -15.33 10.90
C PRO A 237 32.52 -14.54 10.50
N ALA A 238 32.40 -13.30 10.01
CA ALA A 238 33.56 -12.45 9.72
C ALA A 238 34.34 -12.10 10.99
N ARG A 239 33.64 -11.81 12.10
CA ARG A 239 34.27 -11.57 13.41
C ARG A 239 34.93 -12.83 13.97
N ARG A 240 34.34 -14.02 13.76
CA ARG A 240 34.98 -15.30 14.10
C ARG A 240 36.27 -15.48 13.31
N ALA A 241 36.26 -15.24 12.00
CA ALA A 241 37.45 -15.32 11.15
C ALA A 241 38.59 -14.41 11.64
N ALA A 242 38.26 -13.16 11.99
CA ALA A 242 39.22 -12.18 12.48
C ALA A 242 39.77 -12.48 13.90
N LYS A 243 39.12 -13.37 14.65
CA LYS A 243 39.53 -13.79 16.01
C LYS A 243 40.31 -15.10 16.03
N ILE A 244 40.49 -15.77 14.88
CA ILE A 244 41.30 -16.99 14.82
C ILE A 244 42.73 -16.64 15.24
N ASP A 245 43.25 -17.35 16.25
CA ASP A 245 44.61 -17.16 16.75
C ASP A 245 45.60 -17.85 15.80
N PRO A 246 46.59 -17.13 15.24
CA PRO A 246 47.52 -17.67 14.25
C PRO A 246 48.32 -18.88 14.79
N MET A 247 48.59 -18.90 16.11
CA MET A 247 49.29 -20.01 16.77
C MET A 247 48.47 -21.30 16.88
N VAL A 248 47.13 -21.21 16.89
CA VAL A 248 46.25 -22.40 16.90
C VAL A 248 46.09 -22.95 15.48
N ALA A 249 46.10 -22.09 14.46
CA ALA A 249 45.99 -22.50 13.06
C ALA A 249 47.20 -23.30 12.54
N LEU A 250 48.40 -23.08 13.10
CA LEU A 250 49.63 -23.80 12.76
C LEU A 250 49.86 -25.09 13.57
N ARG A 251 49.04 -25.36 14.59
CA ARG A 251 49.18 -26.52 15.48
C ARG A 251 48.23 -27.67 15.14
N TYR A 252 47.39 -27.50 14.12
CA TYR A 252 46.58 -28.56 13.51
C TYR A 252 47.25 -29.00 12.19
N GLU A 253 48.36 -29.70 12.33
CA GLU A 253 48.79 -30.76 11.41
C GLU A 253 48.82 -32.07 12.21
#